data_AF-A0A0G0BN75-F1
#
_entry.id   AF-A0A0G0BN75-F1
#
_cell.length_a   1.000
_cell.length_b   1.000
_cell.length_c   1.000
_cell.angle_alpha   90.00
_cell.angle_beta   90.00
_cell.angle_gamma   90.00
#
_symmetry.space_group_name_H-M   'P 1'
#
loop_
_entity.id
_entity.type
_entity.pdbx_description
1 polymer ?
#
loop_
_entity_poly.entity_id
_entity_poly.type
_entity_poly.pdbx_seq_one_letter_code
_entity_poly.pdbx_strand_id
1 'polypeptide(L)'
;MLGETANIRTNNKDYFQILILPDEMPYYNNRGIIIKWEKLTAHNIDKYIALSKDNTNRFFHTPVKTLLLIIKFPNCDHNKITTKTKYKQYYLNQIPDSPIQTSANINSVFGNTIILNDYEVFIEKITHYIKSI
;
A
#
# COMPACT_ATOMS: atom_id res chain seq x y z
N MET A 1 -6.49 -7.72 9.11
CA MET A 1 -7.54 -7.50 8.11
C MET A 1 -8.30 -8.77 7.69
N LEU A 2 -7.80 -10.00 7.96
CA LEU A 2 -8.48 -11.25 7.56
C LEU A 2 -9.96 -11.36 7.99
N GLY A 3 -10.33 -10.91 9.20
CA GLY A 3 -11.72 -11.03 9.69
C GLY A 3 -12.71 -10.09 9.01
N GLU A 4 -12.36 -8.81 8.89
CA GLU A 4 -13.26 -7.78 8.32
C GLU A 4 -13.45 -7.97 6.82
N THR A 5 -12.40 -8.29 6.08
CA THR A 5 -12.48 -8.49 4.63
C THR A 5 -13.14 -9.82 4.27
N ALA A 6 -12.96 -10.86 5.09
CA ALA A 6 -13.70 -12.11 4.93
C ALA A 6 -15.20 -11.89 5.08
N ASN A 7 -15.65 -11.08 6.05
CA ASN A 7 -17.07 -10.79 6.26
C ASN A 7 -17.75 -10.12 5.06
N ILE A 8 -17.04 -9.33 4.26
CA ILE A 8 -17.62 -8.70 3.06
C ILE A 8 -17.88 -9.76 1.99
N ARG A 9 -16.90 -10.64 1.74
CA ARG A 9 -16.98 -11.68 0.70
C ARG A 9 -17.90 -12.83 1.07
N THR A 10 -17.99 -13.21 2.35
CA THR A 10 -18.93 -14.25 2.81
C THR A 10 -20.39 -13.82 2.68
N ASN A 11 -20.66 -12.51 2.61
CA ASN A 11 -21.96 -11.95 2.26
C ASN A 11 -22.18 -11.78 0.75
N ASN A 12 -21.34 -12.41 -0.07
CA ASN A 12 -21.38 -12.36 -1.53
C ASN A 12 -21.32 -10.93 -2.11
N LYS A 13 -20.65 -10.02 -1.40
CA LYS A 13 -20.40 -8.65 -1.87
C LYS A 13 -19.00 -8.57 -2.47
N ASP A 14 -18.95 -8.08 -3.70
CA ASP A 14 -17.69 -7.73 -4.33
C ASP A 14 -17.12 -6.46 -3.71
N TYR A 15 -15.80 -6.45 -3.57
CA TYR A 15 -15.08 -5.26 -3.14
C TYR A 15 -13.73 -5.19 -3.82
N PHE A 16 -13.25 -3.96 -3.94
CA PHE A 16 -11.94 -3.61 -4.45
C PHE A 16 -11.15 -2.96 -3.32
N GLN A 17 -9.84 -3.19 -3.29
CA GLN A 17 -8.99 -2.72 -2.21
C GLN A 17 -7.90 -1.80 -2.76
N ILE A 18 -7.66 -0.68 -2.09
CA ILE A 18 -6.47 0.15 -2.32
C ILE A 18 -5.64 0.09 -1.05
N LEU A 19 -4.39 -0.32 -1.19
CA LEU A 19 -3.40 -0.32 -0.12
C LEU A 19 -2.26 0.63 -0.49
N ILE A 20 -2.00 1.61 0.36
CA ILE A 20 -0.95 2.61 0.16
C ILE A 20 0.12 2.40 1.24
N LEU A 21 1.36 2.15 0.82
CA LEU A 21 2.52 1.96 1.70
C LEU A 21 3.62 2.95 1.33
N PRO A 22 4.27 3.61 2.30
CA PRO A 22 5.47 4.36 2.01
C PRO A 22 6.66 3.44 1.76
N ASP A 23 7.57 3.86 0.87
CA ASP A 23 8.81 3.14 0.56
C ASP A 23 9.89 3.28 1.63
N GLU A 24 9.74 4.24 2.54
CA GLU A 24 10.53 4.41 3.74
C GLU A 24 9.64 4.88 4.90
N MET A 25 9.84 4.30 6.08
CA MET A 25 9.07 4.64 7.27
C MET A 25 9.95 4.68 8.53
N PRO A 26 9.74 5.64 9.42
CA PRO A 26 10.43 5.68 10.71
C PRO A 26 9.89 4.61 11.66
N TYR A 27 10.79 3.93 12.35
CA TYR A 27 10.46 3.05 13.47
C TYR A 27 10.70 3.78 14.79
N TYR A 28 9.67 3.78 15.64
CA TYR A 28 9.67 4.51 16.90
C TYR A 28 9.84 3.59 18.09
N ASN A 29 10.54 4.05 19.12
CA ASN A 29 10.46 3.44 20.44
C ASN A 29 9.20 3.89 21.21
N ASN A 30 9.00 3.36 22.42
CA ASN A 30 7.86 3.69 23.29
C ASN A 30 7.79 5.16 23.70
N ARG A 31 8.87 5.93 23.53
CA ARG A 31 8.93 7.39 23.79
C ARG A 31 8.68 8.23 22.53
N GLY A 32 8.38 7.60 21.39
CA GLY A 32 8.17 8.29 20.12
C GLY A 32 9.46 8.83 19.47
N ILE A 33 10.63 8.35 19.89
CA ILE A 33 11.91 8.68 19.26
C ILE A 33 12.14 7.73 18.09
N ILE A 34 12.57 8.27 16.96
CA ILE A 34 12.95 7.50 15.78
C ILE A 34 14.28 6.82 16.06
N ILE A 35 14.30 5.49 16.03
CA ILE A 35 15.51 4.69 16.27
C ILE A 35 16.10 4.10 14.99
N LYS A 36 15.29 3.98 13.93
CA LYS A 36 15.73 3.58 12.59
C LYS A 36 14.75 4.10 11.54
N TRP A 37 15.26 4.26 10.32
CA TRP A 37 14.46 4.45 9.11
C TRP A 37 14.44 3.13 8.35
N GLU A 38 13.26 2.57 8.18
CA GLU A 38 13.06 1.26 7.55
C GLU A 38 12.61 1.45 6.11
N LYS A 39 13.43 0.97 5.18
CA LYS A 39 13.09 0.96 3.76
C LYS A 39 12.30 -0.28 3.42
N LEU A 40 11.27 -0.11 2.62
CA LEU A 40 10.51 -1.20 2.05
C LEU A 40 11.39 -1.99 1.08
N THR A 41 11.45 -3.30 1.27
CA THR A 41 12.23 -4.22 0.43
C THR A 41 11.31 -5.19 -0.30
N ALA A 42 11.86 -5.88 -1.31
CA ALA A 42 11.14 -6.96 -1.99
C ALA A 42 10.61 -8.01 -1.01
N HIS A 43 11.38 -8.34 0.03
CA HIS A 43 10.98 -9.31 1.04
C HIS A 43 9.71 -8.89 1.81
N ASN A 44 9.57 -7.59 2.10
CA ASN A 44 8.35 -7.08 2.74
C ASN A 44 7.11 -7.23 1.83
N ILE A 45 7.33 -7.33 0.51
CA ILE A 45 6.29 -7.42 -0.51
C ILE A 45 6.00 -8.88 -0.93
N ASP A 46 6.84 -9.86 -0.56
CA ASP A 46 6.66 -11.29 -0.86
C ASP A 46 5.27 -11.81 -0.50
N LYS A 47 4.73 -11.38 0.65
CA LYS A 47 3.37 -11.73 1.07
C LYS A 47 2.32 -11.27 0.05
N TYR A 48 2.46 -10.07 -0.49
CA TYR A 48 1.54 -9.55 -1.50
C TYR A 48 1.73 -10.26 -2.84
N ILE A 49 2.95 -10.65 -3.20
CA ILE A 49 3.20 -11.49 -4.38
C ILE A 49 2.50 -12.85 -4.23
N ALA A 50 2.59 -13.48 -3.06
CA ALA A 50 1.86 -14.73 -2.80
C ALA A 50 0.34 -14.53 -2.93
N LEU A 51 -0.21 -13.53 -2.25
CA LEU A 51 -1.64 -13.18 -2.31
C LEU A 51 -2.11 -12.84 -3.74
N SER A 52 -1.23 -12.26 -4.56
CA SER A 52 -1.57 -11.87 -5.93
C SER A 52 -1.87 -13.04 -6.86
N LYS A 53 -1.41 -14.24 -6.48
CA LYS A 53 -1.58 -15.49 -7.21
C LYS A 53 -2.76 -16.31 -6.69
N ASP A 54 -3.39 -15.89 -5.60
CA ASP A 54 -4.51 -16.61 -5.01
C ASP A 54 -5.75 -16.58 -5.89
N ASN A 55 -6.51 -17.67 -5.84
CA ASN A 55 -7.78 -17.78 -6.56
C ASN A 55 -8.92 -17.15 -5.75
N THR A 56 -9.44 -16.02 -6.23
CA THR A 56 -10.52 -15.25 -5.60
C THR A 56 -11.85 -16.01 -5.47
N ASN A 57 -12.03 -17.10 -6.22
CA ASN A 57 -13.23 -17.96 -6.16
C ASN A 57 -13.09 -19.07 -5.11
N ARG A 58 -11.86 -19.36 -4.64
CA ARG A 58 -11.58 -20.38 -3.62
C ARG A 58 -11.35 -19.76 -2.24
N PHE A 59 -10.87 -18.52 -2.20
CA PHE A 59 -10.54 -17.80 -0.98
C PHE A 59 -11.50 -16.62 -0.78
N PHE A 60 -12.54 -16.83 0.03
CA PHE A 60 -13.54 -15.83 0.41
C PHE A 60 -13.01 -14.71 1.32
N HIS A 61 -11.73 -14.38 1.25
CA HIS A 61 -11.11 -13.25 1.92
C HIS A 61 -10.29 -12.38 0.97
N THR A 62 -10.23 -12.76 -0.32
CA THR A 62 -9.44 -12.06 -1.33
C THR A 62 -10.34 -11.06 -2.09
N PRO A 63 -9.91 -9.79 -2.23
CA PRO A 63 -10.60 -8.80 -3.06
C PRO A 63 -10.70 -9.24 -4.52
N VAL A 64 -11.64 -8.64 -5.26
CA VAL A 64 -11.74 -8.84 -6.73
C VAL A 64 -10.48 -8.30 -7.42
N LYS A 65 -10.07 -7.07 -7.05
CA LYS A 65 -8.78 -6.47 -7.39
C LYS A 65 -8.24 -5.68 -6.21
N THR A 66 -6.91 -5.66 -6.10
CA THR A 66 -6.18 -4.81 -5.16
C THR A 66 -5.22 -3.90 -5.92
N LEU A 67 -5.26 -2.61 -5.64
CA LEU A 67 -4.19 -1.69 -6.00
C LEU A 67 -3.20 -1.63 -4.83
N LEU A 68 -1.95 -1.99 -5.08
CA LEU A 68 -0.84 -1.74 -4.18
C LEU A 68 -0.10 -0.50 -4.68
N LEU A 69 -0.24 0.61 -3.97
CA LEU A 69 0.49 1.85 -4.21
C LEU A 69 1.64 1.95 -3.22
N ILE A 70 2.86 1.92 -3.73
CA ILE A 70 4.06 2.22 -2.98
C ILE A 70 4.41 3.67 -3.29
N ILE A 71 4.37 4.52 -2.26
CA ILE A 71 4.60 5.95 -2.40
C ILE A 71 5.93 6.35 -1.79
N LYS A 72 6.55 7.36 -2.39
CA LYS A 72 7.75 8.01 -1.90
C LYS A 72 7.38 9.38 -1.37
N PHE A 73 7.61 9.58 -0.08
CA PHE A 73 7.53 10.90 0.52
C PHE A 73 8.71 11.77 0.06
N PRO A 74 8.54 13.10 0.05
CA PRO A 74 9.66 14.02 -0.12
C PRO A 74 10.79 13.71 0.86
N ASN A 75 12.04 13.78 0.39
CA ASN A 75 13.20 13.54 1.25
C ASN A 75 13.16 14.50 2.46
N CYS A 76 13.53 13.98 3.62
CA CYS A 76 13.56 14.74 4.86
C CYS A 76 14.90 14.55 5.57
N ASP A 77 15.32 15.53 6.36
CA ASP A 77 16.60 15.46 7.08
C ASP A 77 16.46 14.55 8.31
N HIS A 78 16.97 13.33 8.21
CA HIS A 78 16.90 12.30 9.25
C HIS A 78 17.62 12.70 10.55
N ASN A 79 18.57 13.65 10.50
CA ASN A 79 19.25 14.15 11.69
C ASN A 79 18.42 15.20 12.43
N LYS A 80 17.55 15.93 11.72
CA LYS A 80 16.65 16.94 12.31
C LYS A 80 15.33 16.31 12.77
N ILE A 81 14.83 15.34 12.03
CA ILE A 81 13.56 14.66 12.27
C ILE A 81 13.84 13.38 13.04
N THR A 82 13.88 13.51 14.37
CA THR A 82 14.26 12.43 15.28
C THR A 82 13.10 11.95 16.17
N THR A 83 11.92 12.56 16.06
CA THR A 83 10.75 12.19 16.85
C THR A 83 9.50 12.10 15.99
N LYS A 84 8.53 11.28 16.43
CA LYS A 84 7.21 11.13 15.82
C LYS A 84 6.50 12.48 15.64
N THR A 85 6.59 13.35 16.63
CA THR A 85 5.99 14.69 16.57
C THR A 85 6.62 15.53 15.46
N LYS A 86 7.96 15.57 15.39
CA LYS A 86 8.68 16.30 14.34
C LYS A 86 8.41 15.72 12.95
N TYR A 87 8.36 14.40 12.81
CA TYR A 87 8.02 13.72 11.56
C TYR A 87 6.63 14.13 11.06
N LYS A 88 5.63 14.04 11.94
CA LYS A 88 4.26 14.43 11.60
C LYS A 88 4.18 15.92 11.23
N GLN A 89 4.79 16.79 12.03
CA GLN A 89 4.80 18.23 11.76
C GLN A 89 5.50 18.56 10.45
N TYR A 90 6.64 17.91 10.15
CA TYR A 90 7.35 18.11 8.90
C TYR A 90 6.43 17.86 7.70
N TYR A 91 5.83 16.67 7.60
CA TYR A 91 5.02 16.34 6.43
C TYR A 91 3.65 17.03 6.39
N LEU A 92 3.06 17.40 7.53
CA LEU A 92 1.78 18.14 7.55
C LEU A 92 1.95 19.65 7.26
N ASN A 93 3.13 20.21 7.55
CA ASN A 93 3.41 21.63 7.33
C ASN A 93 4.07 21.89 5.96
N GLN A 94 4.44 20.84 5.22
CA GLN A 94 4.86 20.97 3.83
C GLN A 94 3.64 21.38 2.99
N ILE A 95 3.74 22.57 2.37
CA ILE A 95 2.79 23.11 1.40
C ILE A 95 2.75 22.15 0.18
N PRO A 96 1.64 22.07 -0.59
CA PRO A 96 1.43 21.15 -1.74
C PRO A 96 2.50 21.05 -2.84
N ASP A 97 3.58 21.85 -2.79
CA ASP A 97 4.60 21.91 -3.84
C ASP A 97 5.63 20.77 -3.81
N SER A 98 5.57 19.88 -2.82
CA SER A 98 6.39 18.66 -2.82
C SER A 98 5.51 17.43 -3.03
N PRO A 99 5.25 17.04 -4.30
CA PRO A 99 4.31 15.96 -4.61
C PRO A 99 4.84 14.63 -4.09
N ILE A 100 3.96 13.86 -3.47
CA ILE A 100 4.17 12.44 -3.23
C ILE A 100 4.30 11.76 -4.59
N GLN A 101 5.33 10.94 -4.76
CA GLN A 101 5.59 10.22 -6.00
C GLN A 101 5.30 8.73 -5.82
N THR A 102 5.05 8.01 -6.90
CA THR A 102 5.13 6.54 -6.85
C THR A 102 6.59 6.11 -6.72
N SER A 103 6.83 5.13 -5.86
CA SER A 103 8.17 4.59 -5.65
C SER A 103 8.48 3.55 -6.73
N ALA A 104 9.65 3.65 -7.33
CA ALA A 104 10.19 2.65 -8.25
C ALA A 104 11.09 1.61 -7.55
N ASN A 105 11.17 1.63 -6.21
CA ASN A 105 12.10 0.78 -5.45
C ASN A 105 11.73 -0.71 -5.47
N ILE A 106 10.50 -1.04 -5.84
CA ILE A 106 10.03 -2.42 -5.96
C ILE A 106 9.69 -2.68 -7.42
N ASN A 107 10.40 -3.65 -8.01
CA ASN A 107 10.09 -4.17 -9.34
C ASN A 107 9.90 -5.68 -9.21
N SER A 108 8.64 -6.10 -9.02
CA SER A 108 8.26 -7.49 -8.83
C SER A 108 7.08 -7.84 -9.73
N VAL A 109 7.02 -9.10 -10.16
CA VAL A 109 5.90 -9.61 -10.97
C VAL A 109 4.77 -10.07 -10.05
N PHE A 110 3.64 -9.38 -10.12
CA PHE A 110 2.41 -9.76 -9.41
C PHE A 110 1.54 -10.64 -10.30
N GLY A 111 0.75 -11.50 -9.65
CA GLY A 111 -0.34 -12.23 -10.29
C GLY A 111 -1.56 -11.35 -10.56
N ASN A 112 -2.65 -11.97 -10.99
CA ASN A 112 -3.78 -11.25 -11.58
C ASN A 112 -4.58 -10.38 -10.59
N THR A 113 -4.52 -10.64 -9.28
CA THR A 113 -5.41 -9.98 -8.31
C THR A 113 -4.84 -8.68 -7.75
N ILE A 114 -3.54 -8.43 -7.89
CA ILE A 114 -2.87 -7.21 -7.41
C ILE A 114 -2.23 -6.45 -8.57
N ILE A 115 -2.46 -5.15 -8.61
CA ILE A 115 -1.87 -4.20 -9.55
C ILE A 115 -0.93 -3.30 -8.75
N LEU A 116 0.34 -3.24 -9.14
CA LEU A 116 1.36 -2.42 -8.47
C LEU A 116 1.48 -1.06 -9.16
N ASN A 117 1.34 0.03 -8.41
CA ASN A 117 1.62 1.41 -8.84
C ASN A 117 0.94 1.91 -10.12
N ASP A 118 -0.08 1.19 -10.62
CA ASP A 118 -0.79 1.53 -11.84
C ASP A 118 -2.28 1.72 -11.54
N TYR A 119 -2.63 2.96 -11.23
CA TYR A 119 -4.01 3.34 -10.92
C TYR A 119 -4.93 3.25 -12.15
N GLU A 120 -4.41 3.61 -13.33
CA GLU A 120 -5.19 3.62 -14.56
C GLU A 120 -5.61 2.20 -14.94
N VAL A 121 -4.69 1.25 -14.91
CA VAL A 121 -5.02 -0.17 -15.14
C VAL A 121 -5.98 -0.68 -14.06
N PHE A 122 -5.81 -0.27 -12.80
CA PHE A 122 -6.72 -0.67 -11.73
C PHE A 122 -8.15 -0.19 -11.97
N ILE A 123 -8.37 1.09 -12.28
CA ILE A 123 -9.71 1.64 -12.50
C ILE A 123 -10.33 1.09 -13.79
N GLU A 124 -9.53 0.83 -14.82
CA GLU A 124 -9.96 0.16 -16.06
C GLU A 124 -10.50 -1.24 -15.75
N LYS A 125 -9.77 -2.06 -14.97
CA LYS A 125 -10.20 -3.41 -14.59
C LYS A 125 -11.47 -3.39 -13.73
N ILE A 126 -11.61 -2.44 -12.82
CA ILE A 126 -12.85 -2.24 -12.06
C ILE A 126 -14.01 -1.93 -13.00
N THR A 127 -13.81 -0.99 -13.91
CA THR A 127 -14.84 -0.58 -14.87
C THR A 127 -15.30 -1.75 -15.73
N HIS A 128 -14.37 -2.54 -16.26
CA HIS A 128 -14.70 -3.75 -17.02
C HIS A 128 -15.45 -4.79 -16.19
N TYR A 129 -15.05 -5.00 -14.93
CA TYR A 129 -15.74 -5.91 -14.04
C TYR A 129 -17.19 -5.48 -13.83
N ILE A 130 -17.42 -4.21 -13.46
CA ILE A 130 -18.77 -3.68 -13.23
C ILE A 130 -19.63 -3.79 -14.48
N LYS A 131 -19.08 -3.53 -15.67
CA LYS A 131 -19.80 -3.68 -16.95
C LYS A 131 -20.14 -5.12 -17.33
N SER A 132 -19.48 -6.11 -16.72
CA SER A 132 -19.69 -7.53 -17.00
C SER A 132 -20.74 -8.20 -16.09
N ILE A 133 -21.16 -7.50 -15.03
CA ILE A 133 -22.27 -7.88 -14.14
C ILE A 133 -23.59 -7.54 -14.82
#